data_AF-A0A9X4KT80-F1
#
_entry.id   AF-A0A9X4KT80-F1
#
_cell.length_a   1.000
_cell.length_b   1.000
_cell.length_c   1.000
_cell.angle_alpha   90.00
_cell.angle_beta   90.00
_cell.angle_gamma   90.00
#
_symmetry.space_group_name_H-M   'P 1'
#
loop_
_entity.id
_entity.type
_entity.pdbx_description
1 polymer ?
#
loop_
_entity_poly.entity_id
_entity_poly.type
_entity_poly.pdbx_seq_one_letter_code
_entity_poly.pdbx_strand_id
1 'polypeptide(L)'
;MDPIAAYCQSVTDAVRRIQNEQRDAMDAVAALLADKVAEGRSIYITGCSHSSIFAQEVYYRAGGFLLMNPILLPGMTLDVRPVTLTSRYERISGDCRSGVVRLADRSGGTC
;
A
#
# COMPACT_ATOMS: atom_id res chain seq x y z
N MET A 1 17.74 33.54 -2.08
CA MET A 1 16.70 32.58 -2.52
C MET A 1 16.13 31.94 -1.28
N ASP A 2 14.81 31.97 -1.08
CA ASP A 2 14.18 31.37 0.11
C ASP A 2 14.07 29.84 -0.09
N PRO A 3 14.80 29.02 0.68
CA PRO A 3 14.80 27.57 0.52
C PRO A 3 13.45 26.94 0.88
N ILE A 4 12.68 27.53 1.80
CA ILE A 4 11.37 27.01 2.20
C ILE A 4 10.38 27.21 1.04
N ALA A 5 10.35 28.41 0.45
CA ALA A 5 9.53 28.68 -0.73
C ALA A 5 9.89 27.76 -1.89
N ALA A 6 11.18 27.49 -2.13
CA ALA A 6 11.62 26.58 -3.19
C ALA A 6 11.15 25.12 -2.96
N TYR A 7 11.18 24.64 -1.72
CA TYR A 7 10.67 23.32 -1.36
C TYR A 7 9.15 23.23 -1.55
N CYS A 8 8.39 24.20 -1.03
CA CYS A 8 6.94 24.25 -1.20
C CYS A 8 6.52 24.31 -2.67
N GLN A 9 7.28 25.05 -3.50
CA GLN A 9 7.05 25.11 -4.94
C GLN A 9 7.26 23.74 -5.59
N SER A 10 8.36 23.06 -5.24
CA SER A 10 8.68 21.72 -5.76
C SER A 10 7.59 20.68 -5.43
N VAL A 11 7.07 20.71 -4.20
CA VAL A 11 5.96 19.84 -3.79
C VAL A 11 4.69 20.16 -4.59
N THR A 12 4.38 21.45 -4.75
CA THR A 12 3.19 21.89 -5.51
C THR A 12 3.27 21.45 -6.97
N ASP A 13 4.44 21.58 -7.59
CA ASP A 13 4.64 21.16 -8.98
C ASP A 13 4.54 19.65 -9.15
N ALA A 14 5.05 18.87 -8.18
CA ALA A 14 4.86 17.42 -8.16
C ALA A 14 3.37 17.03 -8.08
N VAL A 15 2.60 17.69 -7.21
CA VAL A 15 1.16 17.45 -7.07
C VAL A 15 0.40 17.80 -8.36
N ARG A 16 0.72 18.94 -8.99
CA ARG A 16 0.12 19.34 -10.28
C ARG A 16 0.42 18.33 -11.38
N ARG A 17 1.65 17.84 -11.42
CA ARG A 17 2.05 16.81 -12.39
C ARG A 17 1.25 15.52 -12.21
N ILE A 18 1.10 15.06 -10.96
CA ILE A 18 0.26 13.89 -10.65
C ILE A 18 -1.18 14.12 -11.12
N GLN A 19 -1.77 15.28 -10.82
CA GLN A 19 -3.13 15.61 -11.22
C GLN A 19 -3.34 15.58 -12.75
N ASN A 20 -2.35 16.04 -13.51
CA ASN A 20 -2.44 16.14 -14.97
C ASN A 20 -2.11 14.81 -15.68
N GLU A 21 -1.18 14.02 -15.14
CA GLU A 21 -0.64 12.84 -15.82
C GLU A 21 -1.21 11.51 -15.31
N GLN A 22 -1.73 11.44 -14.08
CA GLN A 22 -2.10 10.16 -13.44
C GLN A 22 -3.61 9.92 -13.35
N ARG A 23 -4.45 10.84 -13.84
CA ARG A 23 -5.92 10.73 -13.77
C ARG A 23 -6.44 9.42 -14.36
N ASP A 24 -6.10 9.12 -15.61
CA ASP A 24 -6.61 7.94 -16.30
C ASP A 24 -6.15 6.64 -15.63
N ALA A 25 -4.91 6.63 -15.10
CA ALA A 25 -4.38 5.50 -14.36
C ALA A 25 -5.13 5.30 -13.02
N MET A 26 -5.43 6.39 -12.31
CA MET A 26 -6.21 6.34 -11.06
C MET A 26 -7.64 5.86 -11.32
N ASP A 27 -8.30 6.35 -12.37
CA ASP A 27 -9.66 5.95 -12.74
C ASP A 27 -9.72 4.47 -13.15
N ALA A 28 -8.73 3.99 -13.93
CA ALA A 28 -8.64 2.59 -14.32
C ALA A 28 -8.43 1.66 -13.11
N VAL A 29 -7.57 2.04 -12.16
CA VAL A 29 -7.36 1.27 -10.93
C VAL A 29 -8.61 1.29 -10.05
N ALA A 30 -9.28 2.44 -9.91
CA ALA A 30 -10.52 2.55 -9.15
C ALA A 30 -11.62 1.63 -9.71
N ALA A 31 -11.81 1.62 -11.03
CA ALA A 31 -12.76 0.73 -11.70
C ALA A 31 -12.39 -0.76 -11.47
N LEU A 32 -11.12 -1.12 -11.65
CA LEU A 32 -10.65 -2.49 -11.41
C LEU A 32 -10.90 -2.95 -9.96
N LEU A 33 -10.64 -2.09 -8.97
CA LEU A 33 -10.90 -2.41 -7.57
C LEU A 33 -12.40 -2.55 -7.29
N ALA A 34 -13.22 -1.66 -7.85
CA ALA A 34 -14.68 -1.74 -7.72
C ALA A 34 -15.25 -3.04 -8.32
N ASP A 35 -14.78 -3.44 -9.51
CA ASP A 35 -15.20 -4.68 -10.16
C ASP A 35 -14.84 -5.91 -9.31
N LYS A 36 -13.63 -5.96 -8.75
CA LYS A 36 -13.19 -7.08 -7.91
C LYS A 36 -13.97 -7.16 -6.60
N VAL A 37 -14.34 -6.01 -6.05
CA VAL A 37 -15.21 -5.94 -4.87
C VAL A 37 -16.63 -6.41 -5.21
N ALA A 38 -17.18 -6.02 -6.35
CA ALA A 38 -18.49 -6.46 -6.81
C ALA A 38 -18.54 -7.98 -7.06
N GLU A 39 -17.42 -8.58 -7.47
CA GLU A 39 -17.23 -10.04 -7.56
C GLU A 39 -17.08 -10.73 -6.18
N GLY A 40 -17.17 -10.00 -5.07
CA GLY A 40 -17.02 -10.54 -3.71
C GLY A 40 -15.58 -10.86 -3.32
N ARG A 41 -14.58 -10.27 -3.99
CA ARG A 41 -13.16 -10.49 -3.67
C ARG A 41 -12.64 -9.47 -2.66
N SER A 42 -11.70 -9.92 -1.83
CA SER A 42 -10.95 -9.07 -0.92
C SER A 42 -9.74 -8.43 -1.61
N ILE A 43 -9.45 -7.16 -1.28
CA ILE A 43 -8.26 -6.45 -1.75
C ILE A 43 -7.17 -6.59 -0.68
N TYR A 44 -5.96 -6.94 -1.12
CA TYR A 44 -4.80 -7.03 -0.24
C TYR A 44 -3.76 -5.97 -0.62
N ILE A 45 -3.21 -5.28 0.39
CA ILE A 45 -2.17 -4.25 0.18
C ILE A 45 -0.93 -4.56 1.01
N THR A 46 0.26 -4.37 0.45
CA THR A 46 1.53 -4.58 1.15
C THR A 46 2.58 -3.61 0.67
N GLY A 47 3.63 -3.41 1.48
CA GLY A 47 4.76 -2.55 1.15
C GLY A 47 5.92 -2.80 2.11
N CYS A 48 7.14 -2.59 1.63
CA CYS A 48 8.37 -2.67 2.43
C CYS A 48 8.84 -1.28 2.85
N SER A 49 9.46 -1.18 4.03
CA SER A 49 10.05 0.05 4.57
C SER A 49 9.03 1.20 4.58
N HIS A 50 9.34 2.35 3.97
CA HIS A 50 8.42 3.50 3.89
C HIS A 50 7.17 3.22 3.04
N SER A 51 7.22 2.29 2.08
CA SER A 51 6.03 1.93 1.30
C SER A 51 4.99 1.20 2.14
N SER A 52 5.38 0.62 3.28
CA SER A 52 4.44 0.05 4.26
C SER A 52 3.50 1.11 4.86
N ILE A 53 3.88 2.40 4.82
CA ILE A 53 3.03 3.50 5.27
C ILE A 53 1.76 3.57 4.43
N PHE A 54 1.83 3.33 3.12
CA PHE A 54 0.62 3.30 2.28
C PHE A 54 -0.35 2.19 2.68
N ALA A 55 0.16 1.01 3.05
CA ALA A 55 -0.66 -0.09 3.54
C ALA A 55 -1.34 0.25 4.88
N GLN A 56 -0.64 0.97 5.76
CA GLN A 56 -1.18 1.45 7.04
C GLN A 56 -2.19 2.60 6.82
N GLU A 57 -1.92 3.50 5.88
CA GLU A 57 -2.71 4.69 5.60
C GLU A 57 -4.08 4.39 4.98
N VAL A 58 -4.28 3.19 4.42
CA VAL A 58 -5.60 2.75 3.94
C VAL A 58 -6.31 1.83 4.93
N TYR A 59 -5.60 1.34 5.95
CA TYR A 59 -6.12 0.39 6.92
C TYR A 59 -6.74 1.09 8.13
N TYR A 60 -7.99 0.74 8.44
CA TYR A 60 -8.66 1.09 9.69
C TYR A 60 -8.62 2.58 10.07
N ARG A 61 -8.83 3.47 9.08
CA ARG A 61 -9.05 4.91 9.31
C ARG A 61 -10.50 5.31 9.02
N ALA A 62 -10.92 6.44 9.58
CA ALA A 62 -12.21 7.04 9.23
C ALA A 62 -12.26 7.37 7.72
N GLY A 63 -13.25 6.82 7.01
CA GLY A 63 -13.36 6.94 5.55
C GLY A 63 -12.50 5.97 4.75
N GLY A 64 -11.81 5.03 5.41
CA GLY A 64 -11.06 3.96 4.76
C GLY A 64 -11.97 2.93 4.10
N PHE A 65 -11.49 2.33 3.01
CA PHE A 65 -12.23 1.29 2.30
C PHE A 65 -12.13 -0.03 3.06
N LEU A 66 -13.23 -0.46 3.70
CA LEU A 66 -13.28 -1.58 4.65
C LEU A 66 -12.71 -2.91 4.09
N LEU A 67 -12.75 -3.09 2.78
CA LEU A 67 -12.29 -4.32 2.11
C LEU A 67 -10.78 -4.34 1.79
N MET A 68 -10.03 -3.30 2.18
CA MET A 68 -8.57 -3.30 2.10
C MET A 68 -7.95 -4.02 3.31
N ASN A 69 -7.35 -5.17 3.04
CA ASN A 69 -6.69 -6.01 4.02
C ASN A 69 -5.17 -5.85 3.90
N PRO A 70 -4.50 -5.16 4.84
CA PRO A 70 -3.06 -5.00 4.77
C PRO A 70 -2.36 -6.30 5.14
N ILE A 71 -1.30 -6.62 4.40
CA ILE A 71 -0.36 -7.69 4.71
C ILE A 71 0.89 -7.03 5.27
N LEU A 72 0.96 -7.00 6.60
CA LEU A 72 2.08 -6.46 7.36
C LEU A 72 2.91 -7.62 7.92
N LEU A 73 3.90 -8.08 7.17
CA LEU A 73 4.80 -9.12 7.68
C LEU A 73 5.83 -8.50 8.63
N PRO A 74 6.14 -9.16 9.77
CA PRO A 74 7.24 -8.76 10.64
C PRO A 74 8.54 -8.71 9.84
N GLY A 75 9.21 -7.56 9.83
CA GLY A 75 10.41 -7.38 9.01
C GLY A 75 10.22 -6.55 7.74
N MET A 76 8.97 -6.27 7.33
CA MET A 76 8.68 -5.37 6.22
C MET A 76 8.47 -3.92 6.65
N THR A 77 8.22 -3.69 7.94
CA THR A 77 8.06 -2.37 8.57
C THR A 77 9.35 -1.94 9.26
N LEU A 78 9.49 -0.64 9.55
CA LEU A 78 10.69 -0.04 10.16
C LEU A 78 10.76 -0.20 11.69
N ASP A 79 9.87 -0.99 12.27
CA ASP A 79 9.80 -1.31 13.71
C ASP A 79 10.81 -2.39 14.13
N VAL A 80 11.37 -3.15 13.18
CA VAL A 80 12.34 -4.21 13.45
C VAL A 80 13.79 -3.73 13.35
N ARG A 81 14.69 -4.38 14.09
CA ARG A 81 16.15 -4.18 13.98
C ARG A 81 16.85 -5.50 13.63
N PRO A 82 17.87 -5.50 12.76
CA PRO A 82 18.42 -4.34 12.04
C PRO A 82 17.52 -3.88 10.88
N VAL A 83 17.52 -2.57 10.58
CA VAL A 83 16.66 -1.96 9.54
C VAL A 83 16.95 -2.52 8.14
N THR A 84 18.15 -3.04 7.91
CA THR A 84 18.53 -3.69 6.64
C THR A 84 17.76 -4.98 6.35
N LEU A 85 17.01 -5.51 7.34
CA LEU A 85 16.10 -6.63 7.12
C LEU A 85 15.03 -6.29 6.09
N THR A 86 14.46 -5.07 6.10
CA THR A 86 13.40 -4.68 5.14
C THR A 86 13.89 -4.75 3.69
N SER A 87 15.12 -4.30 3.43
CA SER A 87 15.74 -4.33 2.10
C SER A 87 16.13 -5.75 1.65
N ARG A 88 16.37 -6.66 2.60
CA ARG A 88 16.57 -8.08 2.29
C ARG A 88 15.25 -8.72 1.91
N TYR A 89 14.18 -8.47 2.68
CA TYR A 89 12.85 -8.99 2.39
C TYR A 89 12.28 -8.49 1.06
N GLU A 90 12.54 -7.24 0.68
CA GLU A 90 12.14 -6.70 -0.63
C GLU A 90 12.74 -7.48 -1.82
N ARG A 91 13.91 -8.09 -1.64
CA ARG A 91 14.63 -8.83 -2.69
C ARG A 91 14.37 -10.33 -2.70
N ILE A 92 13.60 -10.84 -1.74
CA ILE A 92 13.23 -12.26 -1.68
C ILE A 92 12.00 -12.47 -2.56
N SER A 93 12.22 -13.07 -3.73
CA SER A 93 11.15 -13.51 -4.61
C SER A 93 10.41 -14.71 -3.98
N GLY A 94 9.11 -14.55 -3.71
CA GLY A 94 8.22 -15.63 -3.29
C GLY A 94 7.58 -15.50 -1.90
N ASP A 95 8.08 -14.63 -1.02
CA ASP A 95 7.55 -14.49 0.35
C ASP A 95 6.15 -13.88 0.42
N CYS A 96 5.79 -13.04 -0.56
CA CYS A 96 4.42 -12.52 -0.66
C CYS A 96 3.41 -13.68 -0.85
N ARG A 97 3.80 -14.78 -1.50
CA ARG A 97 2.92 -15.95 -1.70
C ARG A 97 2.68 -16.71 -0.40
N SER A 98 3.69 -16.88 0.45
CA SER A 98 3.55 -17.62 1.72
C SER A 98 2.75 -16.83 2.77
N GLY A 99 2.91 -15.50 2.81
CA GLY A 99 2.12 -14.61 3.65
C GLY A 99 0.64 -14.52 3.25
N VAL A 100 0.35 -14.40 1.93
CA VAL A 100 -1.02 -14.37 1.40
C VAL A 100 -1.77 -15.66 1.66
N VAL A 101 -1.14 -16.84 1.48
CA VAL A 101 -1.78 -18.14 1.73
C VAL A 101 -2.19 -18.31 3.19
N ARG A 102 -1.34 -17.87 4.14
CA ARG A 102 -1.65 -17.95 5.58
C ARG A 102 -2.76 -16.99 6.04
N LEU A 103 -2.90 -15.84 5.37
CA LEU A 103 -3.97 -14.88 5.66
C LEU A 103 -5.29 -15.27 4.99
N ALA A 104 -5.24 -15.81 3.77
CA ALA A 104 -6.41 -16.35 3.07
C ALA A 104 -7.03 -17.54 3.82
N ASP A 105 -6.20 -18.41 4.41
CA ASP A 105 -6.65 -19.54 5.24
C ASP A 105 -7.41 -19.08 6.49
N ARG A 106 -7.06 -17.91 7.06
CA ARG A 106 -7.83 -17.30 8.16
C ARG A 106 -9.15 -16.67 7.73
N SER A 107 -9.31 -16.30 6.46
CA SER A 107 -10.58 -15.76 5.94
C SER A 107 -11.59 -16.84 5.51
N GLY A 108 -11.20 -18.11 5.52
CA GLY A 108 -12.06 -19.26 5.16
C GLY A 108 -12.70 -20.01 6.34
N GLY A 109 -12.53 -19.53 7.59
CA GLY A 109 -13.01 -20.20 8.80
C GLY A 109 -14.07 -19.42 9.56
N THR A 110 -15.33 -19.81 9.36
CA THR A 110 -16.46 -19.72 10.31
C THR A 110 -16.57 -18.49 11.22
N CYS A 111 -17.44 -17.55 10.83
CA CYS A 111 -18.68 -17.22 11.54
C CYS A 111 -19.74 -16.85 10.51
#